data_AF-A0A5K0YEQ2-F1
#
_entry.id   AF-A0A5K0YEQ2-F1
#
_cell.length_a   1.000
_cell.length_b   1.000
_cell.length_c   1.000
_cell.angle_alpha   90.00
_cell.angle_beta   90.00
_cell.angle_gamma   90.00
#
_symmetry.space_group_name_H-M   'P 1'
#
loop_
_entity.id
_entity.type
_entity.pdbx_description
1 polymer ?
#
loop_
_entity_poly.entity_id
_entity_poly.type
_entity_poly.pdbx_seq_one_letter_code
_entity_poly.pdbx_strand_id
1 'polypeptide(L)'
;VMNSAWDQGVAVAGQNAFPCFDRDSYARILETAKHMNSPDHRHLSSFTYLRMSSLLMQRAYSSEFEHFVECMHGNDVALRHCSMTMNTN
;
A
#
# COMPACT_ATOMS: atom_id res chain seq x y z
N VAL A 1 -13.55 5.58 -9.73
CA VAL A 1 -12.41 6.09 -10.55
C VAL A 1 -11.54 4.93 -11.04
N MET A 2 -10.84 4.20 -10.16
CA MET A 2 -9.90 3.14 -10.58
C MET A 2 -10.57 1.98 -11.31
N ASN A 3 -11.74 1.51 -10.85
CA ASN A 3 -12.49 0.44 -11.53
C ASN A 3 -12.76 0.76 -12.99
N SER A 4 -13.24 1.96 -13.30
CA SER A 4 -13.50 2.40 -14.68
C SER A 4 -12.24 2.46 -15.54
N ALA A 5 -11.09 2.83 -14.97
CA ALA A 5 -9.82 2.82 -15.69
C ALA A 5 -9.37 1.38 -15.98
N TRP A 6 -9.47 0.47 -14.99
CA TRP A 6 -9.16 -0.94 -15.16
C TRP A 6 -10.11 -1.64 -16.14
N ASP A 7 -11.40 -1.31 -16.14
CA ASP A 7 -12.38 -1.84 -17.10
C ASP A 7 -12.04 -1.43 -18.55
N GLN A 8 -11.25 -0.38 -18.73
CA GLN A 8 -10.74 0.09 -20.03
C GLN A 8 -9.29 -0.34 -20.29
N GLY A 9 -8.69 -1.19 -19.43
CA GLY A 9 -7.31 -1.66 -19.57
C GLY A 9 -6.24 -0.58 -19.32
N VAL A 10 -6.60 0.52 -18.67
CA VAL A 10 -5.66 1.62 -18.38
C VAL A 10 -4.89 1.33 -17.09
N ALA A 11 -3.56 1.45 -17.15
CA ALA A 11 -2.71 1.34 -15.96
C ALA A 11 -2.95 2.52 -15.02
N VAL A 12 -3.12 2.23 -13.73
CA VAL A 12 -3.42 3.23 -12.69
C VAL A 12 -2.24 3.34 -11.74
N ALA A 13 -1.75 4.56 -11.53
CA ALA A 13 -0.80 4.88 -10.45
C ALA A 13 -1.50 5.71 -9.35
N GLY A 14 -0.98 5.64 -8.12
CA GLY A 14 -1.58 6.31 -6.97
C GLY A 14 -0.58 7.06 -6.08
N GLN A 15 -1.12 7.85 -5.16
CA GLN A 15 -0.38 8.50 -4.08
C GLN A 15 -1.31 8.70 -2.87
N ASN A 16 -0.75 8.89 -1.68
CA ASN A 16 -1.54 9.29 -0.50
C ASN A 16 -1.89 10.79 -0.56
N ALA A 17 -3.09 11.15 -0.08
CA ALA A 17 -3.58 12.52 -0.12
C ALA A 17 -3.06 13.38 1.05
N PHE A 18 -2.83 12.78 2.21
CA PHE A 18 -2.33 13.43 3.43
C PHE A 18 -1.14 12.65 4.00
N PRO A 19 -0.22 13.29 4.76
CA PRO A 19 0.86 12.58 5.44
C PRO A 19 0.32 11.45 6.32
N CYS A 20 0.92 10.27 6.22
CA CYS A 20 0.51 9.09 7.00
C CYS A 20 1.75 8.33 7.49
N PHE A 21 1.85 8.11 8.79
CA PHE A 21 3.04 7.51 9.40
C PHE A 21 2.72 6.26 10.24
N ASP A 22 1.44 5.90 10.32
CA ASP A 22 0.94 4.80 11.12
C ASP A 22 0.55 3.59 10.25
N ARG A 23 0.50 2.45 10.92
CA ARG A 23 0.20 1.15 10.33
C ARG A 23 -1.17 1.10 9.64
N ASP A 24 -2.20 1.69 10.24
CA ASP A 24 -3.57 1.61 9.70
C ASP A 24 -3.69 2.39 8.39
N SER A 25 -3.00 3.52 8.30
CA SER A 25 -2.92 4.30 7.07
C SER A 25 -2.17 3.54 5.97
N TYR A 26 -1.06 2.88 6.28
CA TYR A 26 -0.34 2.03 5.33
C TYR A 26 -1.16 0.82 4.88
N ALA A 27 -1.91 0.20 5.79
CA ALA A 27 -2.80 -0.91 5.48
C ALA A 27 -3.87 -0.50 4.46
N ARG A 28 -4.53 0.66 4.64
CA ARG A 28 -5.51 1.17 3.67
C ARG A 28 -4.91 1.42 2.29
N ILE A 29 -3.66 1.91 2.23
CA ILE A 29 -2.95 2.08 0.97
C ILE A 29 -2.70 0.72 0.32
N LEU A 30 -2.21 -0.27 1.08
CA LEU A 30 -1.95 -1.62 0.59
C LEU A 30 -3.20 -2.30 0.06
N GLU A 31 -4.32 -2.21 0.77
CA GLU A 31 -5.62 -2.76 0.35
C GLU A 31 -6.07 -2.17 -1.00
N THR A 32 -5.91 -0.85 -1.15
CA THR A 32 -6.25 -0.14 -2.38
C THR A 32 -5.29 -0.49 -3.52
N ALA A 33 -3.99 -0.55 -3.23
CA ALA A 33 -2.94 -0.75 -4.21
C ALA A 33 -2.90 -2.20 -4.72
N LYS A 34 -3.14 -3.13 -3.81
CA LYS A 34 -3.15 -4.56 -4.02
C LYS A 34 -4.45 -5.07 -3.44
N HIS A 35 -5.45 -5.12 -4.30
CA HIS A 35 -6.69 -5.81 -3.98
C HIS A 35 -6.38 -7.31 -3.94
N MET A 36 -5.73 -7.77 -2.86
CA MET A 36 -5.07 -9.07 -2.70
C MET A 36 -6.01 -10.25 -2.91
N ASN A 37 -7.32 -10.02 -2.71
CA ASN A 37 -8.38 -11.00 -2.90
C ASN A 37 -9.21 -10.73 -4.16
N SER A 38 -8.79 -9.84 -5.06
CA SER A 38 -9.52 -9.56 -6.29
C SER A 38 -9.29 -10.67 -7.31
N PRO A 39 -10.35 -11.36 -7.78
CA PRO A 39 -10.24 -12.37 -8.83
C PRO A 39 -9.74 -11.79 -10.16
N ASP A 40 -9.82 -10.46 -10.31
CA ASP A 40 -9.47 -9.76 -11.54
C ASP A 40 -8.01 -9.27 -11.56
N HIS A 41 -7.21 -9.61 -10.55
CA HIS A 41 -5.82 -9.18 -10.39
C HIS A 41 -5.61 -7.66 -10.53
N ARG A 42 -6.62 -6.84 -10.19
CA ARG A 42 -6.53 -5.38 -10.30
C ARG A 42 -5.56 -4.84 -9.24
N HIS A 43 -4.54 -4.15 -9.70
CA HIS A 43 -3.53 -3.53 -8.84
C HIS A 43 -3.06 -2.20 -9.45
N LEU A 44 -2.50 -1.34 -8.60
CA LEU A 44 -1.79 -0.16 -9.06
C LEU A 44 -0.49 -0.57 -9.75
N SER A 45 -0.18 0.06 -10.88
CA SER A 45 1.09 -0.12 -11.58
C SER A 45 2.26 0.54 -10.84
N SER A 46 1.99 1.59 -10.08
CA SER A 46 2.97 2.31 -9.28
C SER A 46 2.29 3.11 -8.15
N PHE A 47 3.05 3.40 -7.10
CA PHE A 47 2.61 4.25 -6.00
C PHE A 47 3.71 5.26 -5.64
N THR A 48 3.34 6.52 -5.50
CA THR A 48 4.23 7.59 -5.04
C THR A 48 3.83 8.01 -3.62
N TYR A 49 4.75 7.88 -2.67
CA TYR A 49 4.51 8.31 -1.30
C TYR A 49 4.80 9.81 -1.11
N LEU A 50 3.80 10.55 -0.60
CA LEU A 50 3.85 11.99 -0.34
C LEU A 50 3.91 12.26 1.17
N ARG A 51 5.01 12.75 1.75
CA ARG A 51 6.31 13.11 1.16
C ARG A 51 7.41 12.57 2.06
N MET A 52 8.54 12.26 1.44
CA MET A 52 9.81 12.07 2.15
C MET A 52 10.08 13.23 3.11
N SER A 53 10.25 12.94 4.39
CA SER A 53 10.48 13.95 5.43
C SER A 53 11.49 13.44 6.46
N SER A 54 12.11 14.35 7.21
CA SER A 54 12.99 13.99 8.32
C SER A 54 12.26 13.20 9.40
N LEU A 55 10.96 13.43 9.58
CA LEU A 55 10.10 12.67 10.51
C LEU A 55 9.98 11.21 10.08
N LEU A 56 9.74 10.95 8.79
CA LEU A 56 9.65 9.59 8.24
C LEU A 56 10.95 8.80 8.44
N MET A 57 12.09 9.49 8.41
CA MET A 57 13.42 8.90 8.61
C MET A 57 13.77 8.65 10.08
N GLN A 58 12.93 9.06 11.03
CA GLN A 58 13.13 8.68 12.43
C GLN A 58 12.86 7.18 12.59
N ARG A 59 13.71 6.50 13.37
CA ARG A 59 13.74 5.04 13.50
C ARG A 59 12.40 4.38 13.85
N ALA A 60 11.54 5.07 14.60
CA ALA A 60 10.22 4.56 14.96
C ALA A 60 9.22 4.54 13.79
N TYR A 61 9.38 5.45 12.82
CA TYR A 61 8.52 5.55 11.64
C TYR A 61 9.13 4.86 10.42
N SER A 62 10.47 4.77 10.37
CA SER A 62 11.16 4.13 9.25
C SER A 62 10.88 2.63 9.17
N SER A 63 10.76 1.93 10.31
CA SER A 63 10.48 0.48 10.31
C SER A 63 9.09 0.14 9.74
N GLU A 64 8.07 0.94 10.08
CA GLU A 64 6.72 0.76 9.52
C GLU A 64 6.69 1.10 8.03
N PHE A 65 7.44 2.13 7.62
CA PHE A 65 7.57 2.49 6.21
C PHE A 65 8.31 1.42 5.40
N GLU A 66 9.41 0.87 5.93
CA GLU A 66 10.13 -0.25 5.30
C GLU A 66 9.21 -1.47 5.13
N HIS A 67 8.46 -1.84 6.17
CA HIS A 67 7.49 -2.93 6.09
C HIS A 67 6.38 -2.67 5.05
N PHE A 68 5.86 -1.44 4.99
CA PHE A 68 4.92 -1.01 3.98
C PHE A 68 5.49 -1.19 2.55
N VAL A 69 6.75 -0.78 2.32
CA VAL A 69 7.43 -0.95 1.03
C VAL A 69 7.60 -2.42 0.67
N GLU A 70 7.94 -3.29 1.63
CA GLU A 70 8.03 -4.74 1.41
C GLU A 70 6.67 -5.35 1.02
N CYS A 71 5.58 -5.00 1.70
CA CYS A 71 4.23 -5.44 1.33
C CYS A 71 3.84 -4.89 -0.06
N MET A 72 4.20 -3.64 -0.39
CA MET A 72 3.98 -3.04 -1.73
C MET A 72 4.76 -3.74 -2.85
N HIS A 73 5.93 -4.31 -2.57
CA HIS A 73 6.66 -5.13 -3.56
C HIS A 73 6.18 -6.57 -3.63
N GLY A 74 5.37 -7.01 -2.66
CA GLY A 74 4.78 -8.35 -2.64
C GLY A 74 5.75 -9.38 -2.11
N ASN A 75 6.60 -8.99 -1.18
CA ASN A 75 7.43 -9.93 -0.45
C ASN A 75 6.51 -10.89 0.32
N ASP A 76 6.57 -12.17 -0.03
CA ASP A 76 5.62 -13.20 0.40
C ASP A 76 5.56 -13.34 1.94
N VAL A 77 6.71 -13.12 2.60
CA VAL A 77 6.81 -13.09 4.07
C VAL A 77 6.09 -11.88 4.66
N ALA A 78 6.24 -10.70 4.06
CA ALA A 78 5.60 -9.47 4.51
C ALA A 78 4.08 -9.53 4.25
N LEU A 79 3.65 -10.04 3.09
CA LEU A 79 2.24 -10.21 2.75
C LEU A 79 1.51 -11.14 3.72
N ARG A 80 2.13 -12.25 4.16
CA ARG A 80 1.54 -13.13 5.17
C ARG A 80 1.30 -12.41 6.49
N HIS A 81 2.20 -11.51 6.89
CA HIS A 81 2.05 -10.70 8.09
C HIS A 81 1.00 -9.58 7.92
N CYS A 82 0.98 -8.91 6.75
CA CYS A 82 -0.01 -7.91 6.39
C CYS A 82 -1.44 -8.52 6.34
N SER A 83 -1.62 -9.71 5.77
CA SER A 83 -2.93 -10.40 5.70
C SER A 83 -3.45 -10.87 7.05
N MET A 84 -2.58 -11.29 7.99
CA MET A 84 -3.01 -11.68 9.34
C MET A 84 -3.54 -10.48 10.16
N THR A 85 -3.03 -9.28 9.90
CA THR A 85 -3.39 -8.08 10.67
C THR A 85 -4.60 -7.33 10.11
N MET A 86 -4.91 -7.51 8.83
CA MET A 86 -6.16 -7.01 8.23
C MET A 86 -7.40 -7.85 8.60
N ASN A 87 -7.24 -9.14 8.91
CA ASN A 87 -8.35 -10.06 9.25
C ASN A 87 -8.79 -10.00 10.72
N THR A 88 -8.21 -9.13 11.55
CA THR A 88 -8.52 -9.02 12.99
C THR A 88 -9.36 -7.79 13.37
N ASN A 89 -9.96 -7.09 12.40
CA ASN A 89 -10.91 -5.99 12.63
C ASN A 89 -12.33 -6.37 12.19
#